data_AF-A0A377TC57-F1
#
_entry.id   AF-A0A377TC57-F1
#
_cell.length_a   1.000
_cell.length_b   1.000
_cell.length_c   1.000
_cell.angle_alpha   90.00
_cell.angle_beta   90.00
_cell.angle_gamma   90.00
#
_symmetry.space_group_name_H-M   'P 1'
#
loop_
_entity.id
_entity.type
_entity.pdbx_description
1 polymer ?
#
loop_
_entity_poly.entity_id
_entity_poly.type
_entity_poly.pdbx_seq_one_letter_code
_entity_poly.pdbx_strand_id
1 'polypeptide(L)' 'MIPAGRYLKFDYTYELDRLNDYILYMYSVFLPTQDLQFRLGHDLEKYTRTASENGVTCEYYIPIA' A
#
# COMPACT_ATOMS: atom_id res chain seq x y z
N MET A 1 -15.09 7.50 5.96
CA MET A 1 -14.91 8.33 4.75
C MET A 1 -13.42 8.35 4.44
N ILE A 2 -13.01 7.96 3.22
CA ILE A 2 -11.60 7.97 2.82
C ILE A 2 -11.23 9.41 2.42
N PRO A 3 -10.18 10.03 2.99
CA PRO A 3 -9.79 11.39 2.62
C PRO A 3 -9.41 11.47 1.14
N ALA A 4 -9.85 12.54 0.46
CA ALA A 4 -9.35 12.82 -0.88
C ALA A 4 -7.83 13.14 -0.85
N GLY A 5 -7.11 12.77 -1.90
CA GLY A 5 -5.69 13.10 -2.04
C GLY A 5 -4.93 12.11 -2.89
N ARG A 6 -3.60 12.23 -2.84
CA ARG A 6 -2.67 11.35 -3.55
C ARG A 6 -2.34 10.14 -2.68
N TYR A 7 -2.31 8.99 -3.33
CA TYR A 7 -1.95 7.71 -2.71
C TYR A 7 -0.95 6.99 -3.62
N LEU A 8 0.09 6.44 -3.03
CA LEU A 8 0.91 5.42 -3.68
C LEU A 8 0.14 4.09 -3.60
N LYS A 9 -0.22 3.53 -4.76
CA LYS A 9 -0.83 2.21 -4.86
C LYS A 9 0.25 1.17 -5.14
N PHE A 10 0.22 0.03 -4.44
CA PHE A 10 0.91 -1.18 -4.88
C PHE A 10 0.00 -2.41 -4.76
N ASP A 11 0.21 -3.36 -5.66
CA ASP A 11 -0.50 -4.64 -5.65
C ASP A 11 0.36 -5.66 -4.89
N TYR A 12 -0.15 -6.12 -3.75
CA TYR A 12 0.53 -7.11 -2.91
C TYR A 12 0.04 -8.50 -3.29
N THR A 13 0.95 -9.39 -3.66
CA THR A 13 0.66 -10.72 -4.24
C THR A 13 1.12 -11.88 -3.36
N TYR A 14 1.67 -11.59 -2.17
CA TYR A 14 2.17 -12.59 -1.24
C TYR A 14 1.17 -12.89 -0.11
N GLU A 15 1.54 -13.80 0.78
CA GLU A 15 0.76 -14.17 1.97
C GLU A 15 0.60 -13.00 2.95
N LEU A 16 -0.57 -12.90 3.59
CA LEU A 16 -0.92 -11.76 4.46
C LEU A 16 -0.07 -11.67 5.74
N ASP A 17 0.48 -12.79 6.20
CA ASP A 17 1.38 -12.83 7.36
C ASP A 17 2.66 -12.00 7.15
N ARG A 18 3.09 -11.81 5.89
CA ARG A 18 4.28 -11.01 5.53
C ARG A 18 3.97 -9.57 5.16
N LEU A 19 2.69 -9.16 5.17
CA LEU A 19 2.28 -7.84 4.71
C LEU A 19 2.94 -6.72 5.54
N ASN A 20 3.06 -6.89 6.86
CA ASN A 20 3.71 -5.91 7.73
C ASN A 20 5.19 -5.69 7.41
N ASP A 21 5.94 -6.75 7.08
CA ASP A 21 7.34 -6.63 6.68
C ASP A 21 7.47 -5.83 5.38
N TYR A 22 6.54 -6.07 4.45
CA TYR A 22 6.49 -5.35 3.18
C TYR A 22 6.14 -3.88 3.37
N ILE A 23 5.14 -3.57 4.21
CA ILE A 23 4.80 -2.19 4.58
C ILE A 23 6.01 -1.48 5.21
N LEU A 24 6.71 -2.15 6.13
CA LEU A 24 7.91 -1.59 6.76
C LEU A 24 8.99 -1.26 5.71
N TYR A 25 9.22 -2.13 4.74
CA TYR A 25 10.11 -1.85 3.61
C TYR A 25 9.65 -0.66 2.78
N MET A 26 8.35 -0.56 2.49
CA MET A 26 7.80 0.55 1.71
C MET A 26 8.09 1.89 2.39
N TYR A 27 7.86 1.99 3.69
CA TYR A 27 8.09 3.21 4.45
C TYR A 27 9.56 3.53 4.70
N SER A 28 10.38 2.54 5.04
CA SER A 28 11.76 2.76 5.47
C SER A 28 12.76 2.85 4.32
N VAL A 29 12.47 2.21 3.20
CA VAL A 29 13.41 2.11 2.07
C VAL A 29 12.82 2.69 0.79
N PHE A 30 11.64 2.22 0.37
CA PHE A 30 11.11 2.57 -0.95
C PHE A 30 10.75 4.05 -1.07
N LEU A 31 9.91 4.57 -0.15
CA LEU A 31 9.47 5.97 -0.19
C LEU A 31 10.66 6.95 -0.16
N PRO A 32 11.63 6.84 0.76
CA PRO A 32 12.81 7.71 0.75
C PRO A 32 13.64 7.60 -0.52
N THR A 33 13.81 6.38 -1.06
CA THR A 33 14.60 6.16 -2.28
C THR A 33 13.97 6.82 -3.50
N GLN A 34 12.64 6.96 -3.52
CA GLN A 34 11.90 7.62 -4.60
C GLN A 34 11.62 9.11 -4.32
N ASP A 35 12.20 9.68 -3.26
CA ASP A 35 11.92 11.04 -2.78
C ASP A 35 10.41 11.31 -2.58
N LEU A 36 9.68 10.27 -2.18
CA LEU A 36 8.26 10.35 -1.86
C LEU A 36 8.10 10.62 -0.36
N GLN A 37 7.30 11.63 -0.03
CA GLN A 37 6.98 11.99 1.35
C GLN A 37 5.60 11.43 1.72
N PHE A 38 5.52 10.69 2.82
CA PHE A 38 4.23 10.24 3.33
C PHE A 38 3.45 11.43 3.94
N ARG A 39 2.13 11.36 3.87
CA ARG A 39 1.22 12.29 4.54
C ARG A 39 0.62 11.59 5.75
N LEU A 40 0.55 12.28 6.89
CA LEU A 40 -0.19 11.77 8.06
C LEU A 40 -1.63 11.42 7.67
N GLY A 41 -2.00 10.15 7.83
CA GLY A 41 -3.27 9.60 7.41
C GLY A 41 -3.35 8.11 7.66
N HIS A 42 -4.48 7.51 7.29
CA HIS A 42 -4.65 6.06 7.33
C HIS A 42 -4.30 5.46 5.98
N ASP A 43 -3.47 4.43 6.02
CA ASP A 43 -3.27 3.52 4.90
C ASP A 43 -4.55 2.74 4.63
N LEU A 44 -4.73 2.31 3.39
CA LEU A 44 -5.92 1.58 2.98
C LEU A 44 -5.52 0.24 2.38
N GLU A 45 -6.16 -0.81 2.86
CA GLU A 45 -6.11 -2.13 2.28
C GLU A 45 -7.44 -2.40 1.57
N LYS A 46 -7.38 -2.73 0.28
CA LYS A 46 -8.55 -3.05 -0.52
C LYS A 46 -8.49 -4.50 -0.98
N TYR A 47 -9.50 -5.24 -0.55
CA TYR A 47 -9.71 -6.63 -0.88
C TYR A 47 -10.88 -6.74 -1.85
N THR A 48 -10.62 -7.24 -3.06
CA THR A 48 -11.69 -7.49 -4.03
C THR A 48 -11.52 -8.86 -4.67
N ARG A 49 -12.65 -9.46 -5.03
CA ARG A 49 -12.65 -10.74 -5.74
C ARG A 49 -11.88 -10.67 -7.05
N THR A 50 -12.08 -9.59 -7.83
CA THR A 50 -11.40 -9.39 -9.11
C THR A 50 -9.88 -9.27 -8.96
N ALA A 51 -9.38 -8.62 -7.90
CA ALA A 51 -7.94 -8.58 -7.62
C ALA A 51 -7.40 -9.97 -7.27
N SER A 52 -8.11 -10.72 -6.43
CA SER A 52 -7.76 -12.09 -6.07
C SER A 52 -7.73 -13.04 -7.27
N GLU A 53 -8.69 -12.92 -8.19
CA GLU A 53 -8.72 -13.69 -9.46
C GLU A 53 -7.51 -13.38 -10.36
N ASN A 54 -6.88 -12.20 -10.20
CA ASN A 54 -5.66 -11.81 -10.88
C ASN A 54 -4.37 -12.08 -10.07
N GLY A 55 -4.46 -12.86 -8.99
CA GLY A 55 -3.31 -13.20 -8.14
C GLY A 55 -2.85 -12.06 -7.22
N VAL A 56 -3.67 -11.02 -7.02
CA VAL A 56 -3.40 -9.94 -6.07
C VAL A 56 -4.13 -10.22 -4.77
N THR A 57 -3.38 -10.41 -3.69
CA THR A 57 -3.89 -10.63 -2.33
C THR A 57 -4.60 -9.37 -1.81
N CYS A 58 -3.97 -8.20 -1.94
CA CYS A 58 -4.60 -6.91 -1.63
C CYS A 58 -4.00 -5.75 -2.44
N GLU A 59 -4.83 -4.76 -2.76
CA GLU A 59 -4.34 -3.46 -3.24
C GLU A 59 -4.10 -2.57 -2.01
N TYR A 60 -2.86 -2.11 -1.83
CA TYR A 60 -2.48 -1.29 -0.68
C TYR A 60 -2.23 0.15 -1.11
N TYR A 61 -2.68 1.10 -0.29
CA TYR A 61 -2.62 2.54 -0.58
C TYR A 61 -1.98 3.30 0.58
N ILE A 62 -0.80 3.89 0.33
CA ILE A 62 -0.11 4.78 1.28
C ILE A 62 -0.42 6.24 0.92
N PRO A 63 -0.95 7.07 1.83
CA PRO A 63 -1.15 8.49 1.58
C PRO A 63 0.19 9.21 1.45
N ILE A 64 0.37 9.94 0.36
CA ILE A 64 1.60 10.69 0.06
C ILE A 64 1.30 12.18 -0.18
N ALA A 65 2.29 13.03 0.08
CA ALA A 65 2.20 14.49 -0.05
C ALA A 65 2.19 14.92 -1.51
#